data_AF-A0A1C5HC14-F1
#
_entry.id   AF-A0A1C5HC14-F1
#
_cell.length_a   1.000
_cell.length_b   1.000
_cell.length_c   1.000
_cell.angle_alpha   90.00
_cell.angle_beta   90.00
_cell.angle_gamma   90.00
#
_symmetry.space_group_name_H-M   'P 1'
#
loop_
_entity.id
_entity.type
_entity.pdbx_description
1 polymer ?
#
loop_
_entity_poly.entity_id
_entity_poly.type
_entity_poly.pdbx_seq_one_letter_code
_entity_poly.pdbx_strand_id
1 'polypeptide(L)'
;MVGRPAVGGGRWVEVDPGRVSRWVDGFADRHGSPVTTVEAYGLRLAAPDGATAELHTPPGAPATADLPGFVAAATASRRIGLLLARKGAVAVGVAAGKELLVSKVDTRYVQGRTAAGGWSQQRFARRRDNQAKAALADAAELAVRLLLPAASTLDALVCGGDRRAVDTVLADRRLAPLAALRAERLLDVPEPRHAVLVGAIDAARAVRILVRDPEPA
;
A
#
# COMPACT_ATOMS: atom_id res chain seq x y z
N MET A 1 -11.94 -12.17 -7.53
CA MET A 1 -11.80 -10.71 -7.28
C MET A 1 -12.88 -10.35 -6.29
N VAL A 2 -12.53 -10.08 -5.04
CA VAL A 2 -13.51 -9.74 -4.00
C VAL A 2 -13.47 -8.23 -3.83
N GLY A 3 -14.57 -7.56 -4.18
CA GLY A 3 -14.67 -6.11 -4.04
C GLY A 3 -14.92 -5.72 -2.58
N ARG A 4 -14.24 -4.70 -2.08
CA ARG A 4 -14.54 -4.12 -0.75
C ARG A 4 -15.50 -2.94 -0.94
N PRO A 5 -16.61 -2.83 -0.19
CA PRO A 5 -17.52 -1.70 -0.32
C PRO A 5 -16.79 -0.37 -0.03
N ALA A 6 -17.11 0.68 -0.78
CA ALA A 6 -16.54 2.01 -0.62
C ALA A 6 -17.46 2.92 0.21
N VAL A 7 -16.86 3.82 0.99
CA VAL A 7 -17.60 4.89 1.68
C VAL A 7 -18.17 5.83 0.62
N GLY A 8 -19.49 5.99 0.56
CA GLY A 8 -20.19 6.78 -0.46
C GLY A 8 -20.69 6.00 -1.67
N GLY A 9 -20.80 4.66 -1.58
CA GLY A 9 -21.34 3.80 -2.64
C GLY A 9 -20.27 3.22 -3.56
N GLY A 10 -20.59 2.11 -4.24
CA GLY A 10 -19.65 1.37 -5.09
C GLY A 10 -18.74 0.38 -4.36
N ARG A 11 -17.83 -0.24 -5.11
CA ARG A 11 -16.87 -1.26 -4.63
C ARG A 11 -15.46 -0.99 -5.14
N TRP A 12 -14.49 -1.11 -4.24
CA TRP A 12 -13.07 -1.15 -4.58
C TRP A 12 -12.68 -2.53 -5.08
N VAL A 13 -11.97 -2.58 -6.20
CA VAL A 13 -11.27 -3.78 -6.67
C VAL A 13 -9.79 -3.46 -6.86
N GLU A 14 -8.95 -4.44 -6.59
CA GLU A 14 -7.52 -4.37 -6.86
C GLU A 14 -7.21 -5.24 -8.08
N VAL A 15 -6.55 -4.63 -9.08
CA VAL A 15 -6.23 -5.28 -10.35
C VAL A 15 -4.73 -5.31 -10.52
N ASP A 16 -4.18 -6.50 -10.78
CA ASP A 16 -2.77 -6.62 -11.20
C ASP A 16 -2.55 -5.77 -12.46
N PRO A 17 -1.45 -5.01 -12.57
CA PRO A 17 -1.20 -4.13 -13.71
C PRO A 17 -1.35 -4.81 -15.08
N GLY A 18 -0.88 -6.06 -15.22
CA GLY A 18 -0.97 -6.81 -16.47
C GLY A 18 -2.38 -7.25 -16.83
N ARG A 19 -3.36 -7.06 -15.93
CA ARG A 19 -4.78 -7.38 -16.16
C ARG A 19 -5.65 -6.16 -16.37
N VAL A 20 -5.11 -4.94 -16.29
CA VAL A 20 -5.89 -3.69 -16.37
C VAL A 20 -6.57 -3.56 -17.72
N SER A 21 -5.86 -3.79 -18.83
CA SER A 21 -6.44 -3.73 -20.18
C SER A 21 -7.68 -4.64 -20.28
N ARG A 22 -7.51 -5.93 -19.97
CA ARG A 22 -8.60 -6.91 -19.99
C ARG A 22 -9.75 -6.55 -19.04
N TRP A 23 -9.44 -5.94 -17.90
CA TRP A 23 -10.46 -5.51 -16.96
C TRP A 23 -11.31 -4.37 -17.56
N VAL A 24 -10.67 -3.41 -18.24
CA VAL A 24 -11.37 -2.31 -18.92
C VAL A 24 -12.18 -2.81 -20.11
N ASP A 25 -11.65 -3.74 -20.90
CA ASP A 25 -12.40 -4.38 -21.99
C ASP A 25 -13.69 -5.01 -21.44
N GLY A 26 -13.57 -5.80 -20.37
CA GLY A 26 -14.74 -6.40 -19.73
C GLY A 26 -15.70 -5.39 -19.08
N PHE A 27 -15.23 -4.20 -18.68
CA PHE A 27 -16.11 -3.12 -18.24
C PHE A 27 -16.90 -2.55 -19.41
N ALA A 28 -16.23 -2.27 -20.54
CA ALA A 28 -16.87 -1.78 -21.76
C ALA A 28 -17.87 -2.80 -22.34
N ASP A 29 -17.55 -4.10 -22.30
CA ASP A 29 -18.45 -5.16 -22.76
C ASP A 29 -19.77 -5.20 -21.96
N ARG A 30 -19.71 -4.90 -20.66
CA ARG A 30 -20.89 -4.95 -19.78
C ARG A 30 -21.72 -3.67 -19.79
N HIS A 31 -21.06 -2.52 -19.90
CA HIS A 31 -21.67 -1.21 -19.66
C HIS A 31 -21.72 -0.31 -20.90
N GLY A 32 -21.12 -0.75 -22.01
CA GLY A 32 -20.91 0.04 -23.22
C GLY A 32 -19.57 0.79 -23.22
N SER A 33 -19.20 1.32 -24.39
CA SER A 33 -17.92 2.04 -24.57
C SER A 33 -17.87 3.29 -23.69
N PRO A 34 -16.95 3.38 -22.71
CA PRO A 34 -16.93 4.49 -21.79
C PRO A 34 -16.19 5.70 -22.37
N VAL A 35 -16.61 6.89 -21.94
CA VAL A 35 -15.80 8.12 -22.09
C VAL A 35 -14.73 8.12 -21.01
N THR A 36 -13.48 8.32 -21.41
CA THR A 36 -12.33 8.42 -20.49
C THR A 36 -12.01 9.88 -20.20
N THR A 37 -11.81 10.20 -18.93
CA THR A 37 -11.40 11.54 -18.47
C THR A 37 -10.22 11.42 -17.51
N VAL A 38 -9.34 12.42 -17.53
CA VAL A 38 -8.17 12.50 -16.64
C VAL A 38 -8.58 13.21 -15.36
N GLU A 39 -8.23 12.61 -14.23
CA GLU A 39 -8.55 13.10 -12.90
C GLU A 39 -7.28 13.18 -12.05
N ALA A 40 -7.33 13.92 -10.94
CA ALA A 40 -6.16 14.08 -10.06
C ALA A 40 -5.63 12.73 -9.52
N TYR A 41 -6.50 11.73 -9.39
CA TYR A 41 -6.13 10.40 -8.92
C TYR A 41 -5.70 9.42 -10.02
N GLY A 42 -5.91 9.74 -11.30
CA GLY A 42 -5.69 8.83 -12.42
C GLY A 42 -6.72 9.04 -13.54
N LEU A 43 -7.48 7.99 -13.87
CA LEU A 43 -8.48 8.05 -14.94
C LEU A 43 -9.88 7.73 -14.43
N ARG A 44 -10.89 8.37 -15.01
CA ARG A 44 -12.29 8.03 -14.82
C ARG A 44 -12.90 7.55 -16.13
N LEU A 45 -13.51 6.36 -16.09
CA LEU A 45 -14.31 5.80 -17.17
C LEU A 45 -15.79 6.02 -16.80
N ALA A 46 -16.54 6.66 -17.69
CA ALA A 46 -17.98 6.86 -17.55
C ALA A 46 -18.69 6.14 -18.70
N ALA A 47 -19.45 5.10 -18.37
CA ALA A 47 -20.20 4.30 -19.32
C ALA A 47 -21.57 4.94 -19.63
N PRO A 48 -22.16 4.66 -20.81
CA PRO A 48 -23.45 5.23 -21.22
C PRO A 48 -24.63 4.78 -20.35
N ASP A 49 -24.53 3.63 -19.68
CA ASP A 49 -25.56 3.13 -18.75
C ASP A 49 -25.51 3.80 -17.37
N GLY A 50 -24.53 4.69 -17.12
CA GLY A 50 -24.33 5.37 -15.84
C GLY A 50 -23.28 4.71 -14.93
N ALA A 51 -22.75 3.55 -15.30
CA ALA A 51 -21.67 2.92 -14.55
C ALA A 51 -20.39 3.77 -14.63
N THR A 52 -19.60 3.77 -13.56
CA THR A 52 -18.30 4.45 -13.55
C THR A 52 -17.20 3.58 -12.97
N ALA A 53 -15.98 3.79 -13.46
CA ALA A 53 -14.77 3.19 -12.92
C ALA A 53 -13.68 4.25 -12.75
N GLU A 54 -13.24 4.44 -11.51
CA GLU A 54 -12.15 5.36 -11.16
C GLU A 54 -10.86 4.55 -11.00
N LEU A 55 -9.95 4.62 -11.97
CA LEU A 55 -8.67 3.92 -11.99
C LEU A 55 -7.61 4.80 -11.33
N HIS A 56 -7.15 4.41 -10.14
CA HIS A 56 -6.13 5.16 -9.41
C HIS A 56 -4.73 4.80 -9.89
N THR A 57 -3.93 5.82 -10.22
CA THR A 57 -2.52 5.68 -10.59
C THR A 57 -1.76 4.96 -9.48
N PRO A 58 -1.07 3.83 -9.75
CA PRO A 58 -0.34 3.13 -8.70
C PRO A 58 0.87 3.93 -8.21
N PRO A 59 1.27 3.81 -6.94
CA PRO A 59 2.41 4.52 -6.35
C PRO A 59 3.67 4.56 -7.24
N GLY A 60 4.20 5.76 -7.49
CA GLY A 60 5.41 5.96 -8.29
C GLY A 60 5.23 5.79 -9.81
N ALA A 61 4.02 5.51 -10.32
CA ALA A 61 3.74 5.65 -11.74
C ALA A 61 3.49 7.12 -12.11
N PRO A 62 3.93 7.58 -13.30
CA PRO A 62 3.64 8.92 -13.77
C PRO A 62 2.14 9.12 -14.05
N ALA A 63 1.68 10.36 -13.98
CA ALA A 63 0.36 10.74 -14.48
C ALA A 63 0.30 10.53 -16.01
N THR A 64 -0.87 10.14 -16.51
CA THR A 64 -1.07 9.79 -17.92
C THR A 64 -2.32 10.48 -18.46
N ALA A 65 -2.34 10.76 -19.76
CA ALA A 65 -3.41 11.52 -20.41
C ALA A 65 -4.52 10.62 -20.99
N ASP A 66 -4.27 9.32 -21.12
CA ASP A 66 -5.16 8.36 -21.75
C ASP A 66 -5.00 6.94 -21.18
N LEU A 67 -5.92 6.06 -21.56
CA LEU A 67 -5.94 4.68 -21.09
C LEU A 67 -4.73 3.85 -21.56
N PRO A 68 -4.29 3.90 -22.84
CA PRO A 68 -3.09 3.18 -23.27
C PRO A 68 -1.84 3.58 -22.49
N GLY A 69 -1.63 4.88 -22.27
CA GLY A 69 -0.54 5.41 -21.46
C GLY A 69 -0.63 4.95 -20.01
N PHE A 70 -1.84 4.96 -19.43
CA PHE A 70 -2.07 4.47 -18.08
C PHE A 70 -1.70 2.99 -17.92
N VAL A 71 -2.11 2.13 -18.87
CA VAL A 71 -1.80 0.69 -18.84
C VAL A 71 -0.29 0.45 -18.96
N ALA A 72 0.38 1.18 -19.86
CA ALA A 72 1.83 1.12 -20.00
C ALA A 72 2.55 1.55 -18.71
N ALA A 73 2.16 2.69 -18.14
CA ALA A 73 2.73 3.21 -16.89
C ALA A 73 2.49 2.29 -15.68
N ALA A 74 1.31 1.67 -15.58
CA ALA A 74 1.00 0.73 -14.51
C ALA A 74 1.86 -0.54 -14.60
N THR A 75 2.09 -1.03 -15.82
CA THR A 75 2.83 -2.28 -16.09
C THR A 75 4.34 -2.11 -15.99
N ALA A 76 4.85 -0.91 -16.27
CA ALA A 76 6.27 -0.58 -16.21
C ALA A 76 6.91 -1.04 -14.89
N SER A 77 8.13 -1.57 -15.02
CA SER A 77 8.94 -1.93 -13.86
C SER A 77 9.32 -0.65 -13.11
N ARG A 78 9.14 -0.67 -11.80
CA ARG A 78 9.38 0.46 -10.89
C ARG A 78 10.13 -0.04 -9.68
N ARG A 79 10.99 0.81 -9.13
CA ARG A 79 11.68 0.54 -7.89
C ARG A 79 10.90 1.13 -6.72
N ILE A 80 10.34 0.25 -5.89
CA ILE A 80 9.53 0.64 -4.73
C ILE A 80 10.21 0.25 -3.44
N GLY A 81 10.24 1.17 -2.48
CA GLY A 81 10.54 0.85 -1.10
C GLY A 81 9.29 0.32 -0.39
N LEU A 82 9.46 -0.66 0.48
CA LEU A 82 8.39 -1.23 1.31
C LEU A 82 8.76 -1.09 2.79
N LEU A 83 7.85 -0.51 3.57
CA LEU A 83 7.93 -0.43 5.03
C LEU A 83 6.63 -0.94 5.65
N LEU A 84 6.65 -2.18 6.14
CA LEU A 84 5.51 -2.80 6.80
C LEU A 84 5.77 -2.87 8.30
N ALA A 85 4.90 -2.29 9.12
CA ALA A 85 5.09 -2.25 10.56
C ALA A 85 3.80 -2.58 11.30
N ARG A 86 3.88 -3.48 12.29
CA ARG A 86 2.85 -3.72 13.32
C ARG A 86 3.53 -3.84 14.68
N LYS A 87 2.75 -3.81 15.76
CA LYS A 87 3.22 -3.65 17.16
C LYS A 87 4.39 -4.56 17.60
N GLY A 88 4.61 -5.70 16.97
CA GLY A 88 5.72 -6.62 17.28
C GLY A 88 6.49 -7.13 16.08
N ALA A 89 6.30 -6.57 14.89
CA ALA A 89 6.98 -7.06 13.69
C ALA A 89 7.13 -5.95 12.65
N VAL A 90 8.28 -5.94 11.99
CA VAL A 90 8.60 -5.03 10.89
C VAL A 90 9.17 -5.83 9.73
N ALA A 91 8.79 -5.47 8.51
CA ALA A 91 9.39 -5.96 7.29
C ALA A 91 9.75 -4.76 6.40
N VAL A 92 11.00 -4.73 5.94
CA VAL A 92 11.55 -3.66 5.10
C VAL A 92 12.15 -4.29 3.86
N GLY A 93 11.97 -3.68 2.70
CA GLY A 93 12.66 -4.12 1.50
C GLY A 93 12.56 -3.15 0.33
N VAL A 94 13.37 -3.40 -0.70
CA VAL A 94 13.32 -2.71 -1.99
C VAL A 94 12.98 -3.73 -3.05
N ALA A 95 11.97 -3.44 -3.86
CA ALA A 95 11.60 -4.25 -5.00
C ALA A 95 11.80 -3.49 -6.31
N ALA A 96 12.17 -4.21 -7.37
CA ALA A 96 12.15 -3.71 -8.74
C ALA A 96 11.17 -4.55 -9.57
N GLY A 97 10.07 -3.93 -9.98
CA GLY A 97 8.96 -4.66 -10.61
C GLY A 97 8.38 -5.70 -9.64
N LYS A 98 8.48 -6.99 -9.98
CA LYS A 98 8.00 -8.10 -9.13
C LYS A 98 9.08 -8.72 -8.26
N GLU A 99 10.34 -8.30 -8.40
CA GLU A 99 11.48 -8.92 -7.74
C GLU A 99 11.86 -8.16 -6.47
N LEU A 100 12.03 -8.88 -5.36
CA LEU A 100 12.51 -8.34 -4.10
C LEU A 100 14.05 -8.35 -4.09
N LEU A 101 14.67 -7.18 -4.21
CA LEU A 101 16.13 -7.05 -4.35
C LEU A 101 16.86 -7.17 -3.01
N VAL A 102 16.33 -6.53 -1.99
CA VAL A 102 16.85 -6.60 -0.62
C VAL A 102 15.69 -6.59 0.35
N SER A 103 15.79 -7.38 1.41
CA SER A 103 14.82 -7.34 2.48
C SER A 103 15.38 -7.73 3.83
N LYS A 104 14.70 -7.28 4.87
CA LYS A 104 14.85 -7.80 6.22
C LYS A 104 13.51 -7.79 6.91
N VAL A 105 13.27 -8.85 7.67
CA VAL A 105 12.17 -8.94 8.61
C VAL A 105 12.78 -9.06 10.00
N ASP A 106 12.20 -8.33 10.95
CA ASP A 106 12.47 -8.50 12.37
C ASP A 106 11.15 -8.64 13.14
N THR A 107 11.13 -9.58 14.07
CA THR A 107 9.96 -9.89 14.89
C THR A 107 10.38 -9.92 16.36
N ARG A 108 9.53 -9.36 17.21
CA ARG A 108 9.70 -9.36 18.67
C ARG A 108 8.43 -9.87 19.30
N TYR A 109 8.59 -10.80 20.23
CA TYR A 109 7.48 -11.25 21.05
C TYR A 109 7.02 -10.11 21.96
N VAL A 110 5.87 -9.52 21.65
CA VAL A 110 5.21 -8.54 22.52
C VAL A 110 4.03 -9.25 23.19
N GLN A 111 4.16 -9.52 24.48
CA GLN A 111 3.12 -10.21 25.26
C GLN A 111 1.78 -9.45 25.17
N GLY A 112 0.70 -10.19 24.90
CA GLY A 112 -0.65 -9.64 24.78
C GLY A 112 -1.18 -8.99 26.06
N ARG A 113 -2.32 -8.31 25.97
CA ARG A 113 -3.02 -7.75 27.13
C ARG A 113 -3.71 -8.89 27.89
N THR A 114 -3.41 -9.05 29.18
CA THR A 114 -4.12 -9.99 30.06
C THR A 114 -5.27 -9.28 30.79
N ALA A 115 -6.39 -9.98 30.98
CA ALA A 115 -7.63 -9.44 31.55
C ALA A 115 -7.65 -9.38 33.10
N ALA A 116 -6.63 -9.91 33.80
CA ALA A 116 -6.62 -9.96 35.25
C ALA A 116 -6.19 -8.61 35.87
N GLY A 117 -7.11 -7.90 36.51
CA GLY A 117 -6.86 -6.62 37.20
C GLY A 117 -5.92 -6.76 38.41
N GLY A 118 -5.14 -5.71 38.70
CA GLY A 118 -4.27 -5.65 39.88
C GLY A 118 -3.07 -4.72 39.73
N TRP A 119 -2.35 -4.44 40.82
CA TRP A 119 -1.17 -3.55 40.87
C TRP A 119 -0.03 -4.00 39.92
N SER A 120 0.00 -5.28 39.56
CA SER A 120 0.91 -5.84 38.56
C SER A 120 0.62 -5.38 37.11
N GLN A 121 -0.62 -4.96 36.79
CA GLN A 121 -0.99 -4.49 35.45
C GLN A 121 -0.23 -3.24 35.01
N GLN A 122 0.00 -2.28 35.92
CA GLN A 122 0.72 -1.05 35.58
C GLN A 122 2.18 -1.34 35.17
N ARG A 123 2.84 -2.30 35.83
CA ARG A 123 4.20 -2.73 35.48
C ARG A 123 4.24 -3.45 34.12
N PHE A 124 3.25 -4.29 33.80
CA PHE A 124 3.16 -4.95 32.51
C PHE A 124 2.82 -3.99 31.36
N ALA A 125 1.95 -3.00 31.61
CA ALA A 125 1.66 -1.95 30.64
C ALA A 125 2.92 -1.16 30.26
N ARG A 126 3.65 -0.66 31.27
CA ARG A 126 4.92 0.06 31.03
C ARG A 126 5.96 -0.78 30.28
N ARG A 127 6.11 -2.08 30.62
CA ARG A 127 7.03 -2.98 29.90
C ARG A 127 6.64 -3.15 28.43
N ARG A 128 5.35 -3.32 28.12
CA ARG A 128 4.87 -3.42 26.73
C ARG A 128 5.10 -2.13 25.95
N ASP A 129 4.88 -0.98 26.57
CA ASP A 129 5.10 0.31 25.91
C ASP A 129 6.59 0.53 25.63
N ASN A 130 7.48 0.19 26.57
CA ASN A 130 8.93 0.24 26.35
C ASN A 130 9.39 -0.73 25.26
N GLN A 131 8.84 -1.94 25.21
CA GLN A 131 9.14 -2.92 24.15
C GLN A 131 8.68 -2.43 22.77
N ALA A 132 7.46 -1.86 22.69
CA ALA A 132 6.94 -1.30 21.45
C ALA A 132 7.81 -0.13 20.96
N LYS A 133 8.22 0.77 21.87
CA LYS A 133 9.13 1.88 21.52
C LYS A 133 10.49 1.38 21.02
N ALA A 134 11.09 0.41 21.70
CA ALA A 134 12.35 -0.18 21.28
C ALA A 134 12.23 -0.84 19.89
N ALA A 135 11.17 -1.62 19.66
CA ALA A 135 10.92 -2.25 18.37
C ALA A 135 10.77 -1.22 17.23
N LEU A 136 10.14 -0.07 17.49
CA LEU A 136 10.01 1.00 16.51
C LEU A 136 11.35 1.72 16.25
N ALA A 137 12.19 1.89 17.27
CA ALA A 137 13.54 2.43 17.09
C ALA A 137 14.41 1.48 16.24
N ASP A 138 14.35 0.17 16.51
CA ASP A 138 15.06 -0.84 15.72
C ASP A 138 14.52 -0.91 14.27
N ALA A 139 13.21 -0.72 14.08
CA ALA A 139 12.60 -0.59 12.77
C ALA A 139 13.11 0.63 11.99
N ALA A 140 13.33 1.77 12.67
CA ALA A 140 13.95 2.95 12.06
C ALA A 140 15.40 2.66 11.63
N GLU A 141 16.20 1.98 12.45
CA GLU A 141 17.55 1.56 12.05
C GLU A 141 17.53 0.60 10.84
N LEU A 142 16.56 -0.30 10.76
CA LEU A 142 16.37 -1.17 9.59
C LEU A 142 16.03 -0.37 8.33
N ALA A 143 15.13 0.60 8.43
CA ALA A 143 14.78 1.48 7.32
C ALA A 143 15.97 2.34 6.87
N VAL A 144 16.75 2.89 7.81
CA VAL A 144 17.98 3.64 7.52
C VAL A 144 18.98 2.74 6.79
N ARG A 145 19.17 1.51 7.26
CA ARG A 145 20.15 0.59 6.67
C ARG A 145 19.77 0.09 5.27
N LEU A 146 18.48 -0.15 5.01
CA LEU A 146 18.03 -0.85 3.79
C LEU A 146 17.35 0.04 2.76
N LEU A 147 16.59 1.05 3.19
CA LEU A 147 15.84 1.91 2.26
C LEU A 147 16.62 3.18 1.92
N LEU A 148 17.30 3.79 2.90
CA LEU A 148 17.98 5.07 2.70
C LEU A 148 19.05 5.03 1.59
N PRO A 149 19.88 3.96 1.46
CA PRO A 149 20.84 3.86 0.36
C PRO A 149 20.20 3.83 -1.03
N ALA A 150 18.94 3.39 -1.13
CA ALA A 150 18.21 3.32 -2.38
C ALA A 150 17.32 4.56 -2.64
N ALA A 151 17.18 5.47 -1.68
CA ALA A 151 16.16 6.53 -1.68
C ALA A 151 16.15 7.40 -2.95
N SER A 152 17.32 7.73 -3.50
CA SER A 152 17.44 8.53 -4.73
C SER A 152 17.01 7.80 -6.01
N THR A 153 16.81 6.49 -5.93
CA THR A 153 16.40 5.63 -7.07
C THR A 153 15.02 5.02 -6.88
N LEU A 154 14.35 5.29 -5.76
CA LEU A 154 13.00 4.82 -5.51
C LEU A 154 12.00 5.73 -6.23
N ASP A 155 11.05 5.13 -6.93
CA ASP A 155 9.91 5.84 -7.51
C ASP A 155 8.86 6.19 -6.45
N ALA A 156 8.76 5.36 -5.39
CA ALA A 156 7.88 5.59 -4.25
C ALA A 156 8.29 4.74 -3.04
N LEU A 157 7.85 5.17 -1.85
CA LEU A 157 7.79 4.35 -0.65
C LEU A 157 6.33 3.97 -0.39
N VAL A 158 6.05 2.66 -0.35
CA VAL A 158 4.72 2.14 0.03
C VAL A 158 4.80 1.54 1.43
N CYS A 159 3.91 1.98 2.31
CA CYS A 159 3.85 1.51 3.68
C CYS A 159 2.69 0.56 3.91
N GLY A 160 2.72 -0.22 4.99
CA GLY A 160 1.61 -1.07 5.38
C GLY A 160 1.60 -1.46 6.86
N GLY A 161 0.45 -1.95 7.32
CA GLY A 161 0.23 -2.41 8.68
C GLY A 161 -0.42 -1.33 9.54
N ASP A 162 0.15 -1.05 10.71
CA ASP A 162 -0.34 -0.05 11.64
C ASP A 162 0.19 1.35 11.28
N ARG A 163 -0.74 2.29 11.02
CA ARG A 163 -0.39 3.65 10.60
C ARG A 163 0.50 4.36 11.62
N ARG A 164 0.20 4.24 12.92
CA ARG A 164 0.98 4.90 13.99
C ARG A 164 2.39 4.33 14.08
N ALA A 165 2.56 3.02 13.92
CA ALA A 165 3.86 2.38 13.86
C ALA A 165 4.70 2.91 12.69
N VAL A 166 4.12 2.95 11.49
CA VAL A 166 4.77 3.52 10.29
C VAL A 166 5.16 4.98 10.51
N ASP A 167 4.23 5.81 11.00
CA ASP A 167 4.47 7.23 11.23
C ASP A 167 5.59 7.44 12.27
N THR A 168 5.64 6.61 13.32
CA THR A 168 6.70 6.67 14.34
C THR A 168 8.07 6.31 13.76
N VAL A 169 8.14 5.31 12.88
CA VAL A 169 9.39 4.94 12.20
C VAL A 169 9.85 6.09 11.31
N LEU A 170 8.96 6.62 10.46
CA LEU A 170 9.28 7.70 9.52
C LEU A 170 9.51 9.07 10.18
N ALA A 171 9.20 9.22 11.47
CA ALA A 171 9.53 10.41 12.25
C ALA A 171 11.04 10.56 12.53
N ASP A 172 11.85 9.52 12.32
CA ASP A 172 13.31 9.67 12.37
C ASP A 172 13.79 10.62 11.27
N ARG A 173 14.45 11.72 11.66
CA ARG A 173 14.93 12.76 10.75
C ARG A 173 15.81 12.24 9.60
N ARG A 174 16.53 11.12 9.79
CA ARG A 174 17.38 10.51 8.74
C ARG A 174 16.54 9.95 7.60
N LEU A 175 15.28 9.59 7.87
CA LEU A 175 14.33 9.03 6.91
C LEU A 175 13.49 10.10 6.19
N ALA A 176 13.77 11.39 6.41
CA ALA A 176 13.04 12.47 5.72
C ALA A 176 13.00 12.32 4.18
N PRO A 177 14.07 11.90 3.47
CA PRO A 177 14.00 11.64 2.04
C PRO A 177 12.99 10.55 1.66
N LEU A 178 12.85 9.52 2.50
CA LEU A 178 11.90 8.43 2.28
C LEU A 178 10.46 8.84 2.63
N ALA A 179 10.28 9.64 3.68
CA ALA A 179 8.99 10.21 4.03
C ALA A 179 8.43 11.10 2.91
N ALA A 180 9.29 11.83 2.20
CA ALA A 180 8.90 12.63 1.02
C ALA A 180 8.41 11.77 -0.16
N LEU A 181 8.88 10.53 -0.28
CA LEU A 181 8.47 9.56 -1.30
C LEU A 181 7.26 8.72 -0.90
N ARG A 182 6.75 8.91 0.33
CA ARG A 182 5.66 8.09 0.87
C ARG A 182 4.39 8.27 0.04
N ALA A 183 3.91 7.17 -0.53
CA ALA A 183 2.61 7.12 -1.14
C ALA A 183 1.50 7.21 -0.08
N GLU A 184 0.39 7.87 -0.43
CA GLU A 184 -0.81 7.93 0.41
C GLU A 184 -1.36 6.52 0.72
N ARG A 185 -1.16 5.57 -0.21
CA ARG A 185 -1.55 4.18 -0.06
C ARG A 185 -0.87 3.54 1.16
N LEU A 186 -1.69 3.10 2.10
CA LEU A 186 -1.30 2.24 3.21
C LEU A 186 -1.90 0.84 3.03
N LEU A 187 -1.03 -0.17 2.91
CA LEU A 187 -1.44 -1.56 2.72
C LEU A 187 -1.97 -2.16 4.03
N ASP A 188 -3.13 -2.81 3.97
CA ASP A 188 -3.64 -3.62 5.07
C ASP A 188 -3.01 -5.02 4.99
N VAL A 189 -1.95 -5.22 5.76
CA VAL A 189 -1.16 -6.45 5.78
C VAL A 189 -1.24 -7.11 7.16
N PRO A 190 -1.22 -8.45 7.26
CA PRO A 190 -1.11 -9.15 8.55
C PRO A 190 0.25 -8.87 9.22
N GLU A 191 0.60 -9.65 10.25
CA GLU A 191 1.93 -9.53 10.88
C GLU A 191 3.05 -9.53 9.83
N PRO A 192 3.91 -8.50 9.78
CA PRO A 192 4.97 -8.42 8.79
C PRO A 192 5.91 -9.63 8.85
N ARG A 193 5.88 -10.42 7.79
CA ARG A 193 6.75 -11.59 7.56
C ARG A 193 7.26 -11.56 6.13
N HIS A 194 8.25 -12.39 5.80
CA HIS A 194 8.85 -12.37 4.47
C HIS A 194 7.81 -12.63 3.36
N ALA A 195 6.94 -13.63 3.53
CA ALA A 195 5.85 -13.90 2.58
C ALA A 195 4.88 -12.72 2.44
N VAL A 196 4.62 -11.99 3.53
CA VAL A 196 3.76 -10.79 3.52
C VAL A 196 4.45 -9.65 2.77
N LEU A 197 5.76 -9.49 2.94
CA LEU A 197 6.55 -8.51 2.22
C LEU A 197 6.56 -8.78 0.71
N VAL A 198 6.69 -10.04 0.30
CA VAL A 198 6.60 -10.45 -1.11
C VAL A 198 5.21 -10.13 -1.67
N GLY A 199 4.14 -10.53 -0.98
CA GLY A 199 2.77 -10.20 -1.41
C GLY A 199 2.47 -8.70 -1.43
N ALA A 200 3.14 -7.91 -0.59
CA ALA A 200 3.01 -6.46 -0.59
C ALA A 200 3.56 -5.80 -1.86
N ILE A 201 4.47 -6.46 -2.60
CA ILE A 201 4.94 -5.97 -3.91
C ILE A 201 3.78 -5.91 -4.90
N ASP A 202 3.00 -6.98 -4.99
CA ASP A 202 1.84 -7.04 -5.88
C ASP A 202 0.76 -6.04 -5.45
N ALA A 203 0.47 -5.95 -4.15
CA ALA A 203 -0.51 -5.01 -3.61
C ALA A 203 -0.08 -3.54 -3.77
N ALA A 204 1.22 -3.24 -3.66
CA ALA A 204 1.77 -1.91 -3.92
C ALA A 204 1.61 -1.50 -5.38
N ARG A 205 1.80 -2.44 -6.31
CA ARG A 205 1.72 -2.19 -7.76
C ARG A 205 0.31 -2.22 -8.31
N ALA A 206 -0.63 -2.86 -7.63
CA ALA A 206 -2.01 -3.02 -8.09
C ALA A 206 -2.68 -1.67 -8.42
N VAL A 207 -3.47 -1.64 -9.49
CA VAL A 207 -4.38 -0.55 -9.78
C VAL A 207 -5.60 -0.72 -8.89
N ARG A 208 -5.89 0.30 -8.07
CA ARG A 208 -7.12 0.35 -7.28
C ARG A 208 -8.19 0.97 -8.15
N ILE A 209 -9.30 0.26 -8.33
CA ILE A 209 -10.42 0.74 -9.14
C ILE A 209 -11.64 0.85 -8.25
N LEU A 210 -12.22 2.04 -8.15
CA LEU A 210 -13.52 2.23 -7.54
C LEU A 210 -14.58 2.10 -8.63
N VAL A 211 -15.43 1.08 -8.51
CA VAL A 211 -16.52 0.81 -9.44
C VAL A 211 -17.82 1.24 -8.80
N ARG A 212 -18.62 2.01 -9.54
CA ARG A 212 -20.00 2.34 -9.19
C ARG A 212 -20.89 1.80 -10.30
N ASP A 213 -21.75 0.85 -9.92
CA ASP A 213 -22.74 0.28 -10.83
C ASP A 213 -23.84 1.33 -11.09
N PRO A 214 -24.59 1.23 -12.20
CA PRO A 214 -25.66 2.17 -12.48
C PRO A 214 -26.78 2.04 -11.42
N GLU A 215 -27.49 3.14 -11.14
CA GLU A 215 -28.65 3.06 -10.26
C GLU A 215 -29.73 2.19 -10.90
N PRO A 216 -30.36 1.27 -10.13
CA PRO A 216 -31.50 0.53 -10.65
C PRO A 216 -32.63 1.52 -10.96
N ALA A 217 -33.21 1.36 -12.16
CA ALA A 217 -34.36 2.13 -12.63
C ALA A 217 -35.60 1.95 -11.74
#